data_AF-W9NIF2-F1
#
_entry.id   AF-W9NIF2-F1
#
_cell.length_a   1.000
_cell.length_b   1.000
_cell.length_c   1.000
_cell.angle_alpha   90.00
_cell.angle_beta   90.00
_cell.angle_gamma   90.00
#
_symmetry.space_group_name_H-M   'P 1'
#
loop_
_entity.id
_entity.type
_entity.pdbx_description
1 polymer ?
#
loop_
_entity_poly.entity_id
_entity_poly.type
_entity_poly.pdbx_seq_one_letter_code
_entity_poly.pdbx_strand_id
1 'polypeptide(L)'
;MDNYDLSQAPGAPRLPGTGPARARIFERALECLGSKFNDEVSMIADVDINAAKSNVFRLNQFPGVDSIEKYMSWTTKAGEEKDDDEINDDYETIIKRTHAAFRSIEYMNLEECITRLNKIVKDIYIQFKFAENVYNDANPPDDPADKVQLANYWLEWITDYYAHVITTFKKNIKLETDKMTEMLKKEDNPPAMVEQWEVIIDVFLQMRDDDNRMSLDTSGFPAFDSRFNEDEDGDEEMGGT
;
A
#
# COMPACT_ATOMS: atom_id res chain seq x y z
N MET A 1 19.56 1.32 29.90
CA MET A 1 18.25 1.60 29.28
C MET A 1 17.24 1.06 30.27
N ASP A 2 16.69 1.96 31.07
CA ASP A 2 15.73 1.60 32.10
C ASP A 2 14.43 1.10 31.45
N ASN A 3 13.84 0.08 32.05
CA ASN A 3 12.59 -0.56 31.63
C ASN A 3 11.45 0.48 31.67
N TYR A 4 11.16 1.12 30.56
CA TYR A 4 9.89 1.82 30.37
C TYR A 4 8.81 0.76 30.12
N ASP A 5 8.08 0.44 31.18
CA ASP A 5 6.86 -0.35 31.09
C ASP A 5 5.78 0.49 30.40
N LEU A 6 5.57 0.24 29.10
CA LEU A 6 4.49 0.83 28.31
C LEU A 6 3.16 0.08 28.49
N SER A 7 3.09 -0.90 29.38
CA SER A 7 1.87 -1.64 29.65
C SER A 7 1.01 -0.93 30.71
N GLN A 8 -0.08 -0.33 30.21
CA GLN A 8 -1.32 -0.04 30.92
C GLN A 8 -1.29 1.07 32.00
N ALA A 9 -1.18 2.33 31.55
CA ALA A 9 -1.85 3.41 32.28
C ALA A 9 -3.38 3.17 32.25
N PRO A 10 -4.12 3.40 33.35
CA PRO A 10 -5.58 3.34 33.36
C PRO A 10 -6.16 4.23 32.24
N GLY A 11 -7.08 3.70 31.43
CA GLY A 11 -7.72 4.43 30.33
C GLY A 11 -7.08 4.26 28.95
N ALA A 12 -6.07 3.39 28.79
CA ALA A 12 -5.55 3.08 27.46
C ALA A 12 -6.66 2.50 26.55
N PRO A 13 -6.94 3.12 25.37
CA PRO A 13 -8.01 2.65 24.50
C PRO A 13 -7.69 1.24 23.97
N ARG A 14 -8.70 0.42 23.69
CA ARG A 14 -8.48 -0.92 23.13
C ARG A 14 -7.81 -0.82 21.76
N LEU A 15 -6.78 -1.64 21.53
CA LEU A 15 -6.18 -1.80 20.20
C LEU A 15 -7.19 -2.50 19.28
N PRO A 16 -7.46 -2.00 18.06
CA PRO A 16 -8.32 -2.67 17.10
C PRO A 16 -7.67 -3.96 16.58
N GLY A 17 -8.43 -5.07 16.51
CA GLY A 17 -8.00 -6.32 15.87
C GLY A 17 -8.51 -7.59 16.58
N THR A 18 -8.84 -8.62 15.80
CA THR A 18 -9.32 -9.95 16.24
C THR A 18 -8.21 -11.01 16.35
N GLY A 19 -6.98 -10.70 15.94
CA GLY A 19 -5.85 -11.65 15.89
C GLY A 19 -4.94 -11.67 17.13
N PRO A 20 -4.01 -12.64 17.22
CA PRO A 20 -3.07 -12.75 18.35
C PRO A 20 -2.19 -11.49 18.47
N ALA A 21 -2.06 -10.99 19.69
CA ALA A 21 -1.36 -9.75 20.02
C ALA A 21 0.13 -9.77 19.61
N ARG A 22 0.51 -9.09 18.52
CA ARG A 22 1.92 -8.82 18.18
C ARG A 22 2.56 -7.91 19.23
N ALA A 23 3.80 -8.17 19.62
CA ALA A 23 4.43 -7.46 20.74
C ALA A 23 4.71 -5.97 20.48
N ARG A 24 4.81 -5.54 19.21
CA ARG A 24 5.16 -4.15 18.84
C ARG A 24 4.05 -3.47 18.05
N ILE A 25 3.72 -2.22 18.42
CA ILE A 25 2.66 -1.42 17.78
C ILE A 25 2.94 -1.19 16.28
N PHE A 26 4.21 -0.96 15.93
CA PHE A 26 4.62 -0.77 14.53
C PHE A 26 4.38 -2.02 13.66
N GLU A 27 4.53 -3.22 14.23
CA GLU A 27 4.28 -4.48 13.54
C GLU A 27 2.77 -4.70 13.32
N ARG A 28 1.93 -4.20 14.22
CA ARG A 28 0.46 -4.23 14.08
C ARG A 28 -0.02 -3.24 13.01
N ALA A 29 0.53 -2.03 12.99
CA ALA A 29 0.22 -1.02 11.98
C ALA A 29 0.54 -1.54 10.57
N LEU A 30 1.71 -2.17 10.39
CA LEU A 30 2.08 -2.81 9.12
C LEU A 30 1.21 -4.03 8.77
N GLU A 31 0.69 -4.76 9.76
CA GLU A 31 -0.24 -5.87 9.55
C GLU A 31 -1.60 -5.42 8.99
N CYS A 32 -2.09 -4.26 9.43
CA CYS A 32 -3.28 -3.62 8.88
C CYS A 32 -3.09 -3.09 7.45
N LEU A 33 -1.84 -2.79 7.06
CA LEU A 33 -1.49 -2.22 5.76
C LEU A 33 -1.21 -3.27 4.67
N GLY A 34 -1.18 -4.57 5.02
CA GLY A 34 -0.93 -5.66 4.09
C GLY A 34 0.20 -6.58 4.54
N SER A 35 -0.09 -7.45 5.51
CA SER A 35 0.79 -8.53 5.93
C SER A 35 0.56 -9.80 5.10
N LYS A 36 1.61 -10.64 4.99
CA LYS A 36 1.53 -12.00 4.40
C LYS A 36 0.61 -12.98 5.18
N PHE A 37 0.02 -12.54 6.29
CA PHE A 37 -0.82 -13.31 7.21
C PHE A 37 -2.15 -12.62 7.54
N ASN A 38 -2.50 -11.53 6.82
CA ASN A 38 -3.78 -10.85 7.01
C ASN A 38 -4.71 -11.15 5.83
N ASP A 39 -5.31 -12.33 5.92
CA ASP A 39 -6.19 -12.92 4.93
C ASP A 39 -7.68 -12.63 5.24
N GLU A 40 -7.99 -12.16 6.45
CA GLU A 40 -9.37 -12.12 6.99
C GLU A 40 -10.30 -11.09 6.32
N VAL A 41 -9.76 -10.12 5.57
CA VAL A 41 -10.59 -9.13 4.84
C VAL A 41 -10.36 -9.14 3.33
N SER A 42 -9.70 -10.18 2.83
CA SER A 42 -9.32 -10.31 1.41
C SER A 42 -9.93 -11.56 0.79
N MET A 43 -11.22 -11.84 1.04
CA MET A 43 -11.90 -12.91 0.32
C MET A 43 -12.32 -12.40 -1.06
N ILE A 44 -11.54 -12.81 -2.07
CA ILE A 44 -11.80 -12.74 -3.51
C ILE A 44 -11.39 -11.41 -4.18
N ALA A 45 -10.10 -11.08 -4.12
CA ALA A 45 -9.42 -10.48 -5.27
C ALA A 45 -8.40 -11.51 -5.78
N ASP A 46 -8.24 -11.61 -7.10
CA ASP A 46 -7.31 -12.51 -7.78
C ASP A 46 -5.94 -12.57 -7.05
N VAL A 47 -5.33 -13.76 -6.98
CA VAL A 47 -4.01 -13.98 -6.35
C VAL A 47 -2.98 -12.97 -6.88
N ASP A 48 -3.08 -12.62 -8.16
CA ASP A 48 -2.20 -11.66 -8.80
C ASP A 48 -2.38 -10.22 -8.28
N ILE A 49 -3.61 -9.79 -7.96
CA ILE A 49 -3.87 -8.46 -7.37
C ILE A 49 -3.30 -8.39 -5.95
N ASN A 50 -3.46 -9.44 -5.16
CA ASN A 50 -2.89 -9.48 -3.81
C ASN A 50 -1.36 -9.49 -3.83
N ALA A 51 -0.75 -10.23 -4.75
CA ALA A 51 0.68 -10.21 -4.98
C ALA A 51 1.18 -8.84 -5.43
N ALA A 52 0.46 -8.20 -6.36
CA ALA A 52 0.79 -6.87 -6.84
C ALA A 52 0.70 -5.82 -5.73
N LYS A 53 -0.42 -5.82 -4.97
CA LYS A 53 -0.61 -4.95 -3.80
C LYS A 53 0.55 -5.07 -2.82
N SER A 54 0.96 -6.29 -2.46
CA SER A 54 2.09 -6.51 -1.56
C SER A 54 3.40 -5.89 -2.09
N ASN A 55 3.65 -5.93 -3.40
CA ASN A 55 4.84 -5.33 -3.99
C ASN A 55 4.74 -3.80 -4.07
N VAL A 56 3.63 -3.27 -4.57
CA VAL A 56 3.38 -1.82 -4.71
C VAL A 56 3.50 -1.14 -3.35
N PHE A 57 2.84 -1.68 -2.32
CA PHE A 57 2.89 -1.16 -0.96
C PHE A 57 4.16 -1.56 -0.19
N ARG A 58 5.14 -2.20 -0.85
CA ARG A 58 6.53 -2.35 -0.37
C ARG A 58 7.52 -1.56 -1.21
N LEU A 59 7.03 -0.70 -2.10
CA LEU A 59 7.83 0.13 -3.01
C LEU A 59 8.64 -0.71 -4.02
N ASN A 60 8.23 -1.97 -4.22
CA ASN A 60 8.83 -2.87 -5.20
C ASN A 60 8.10 -2.75 -6.54
N GLN A 61 8.83 -3.02 -7.62
CA GLN A 61 8.29 -3.11 -8.97
C GLN A 61 7.53 -4.43 -9.16
N PHE A 62 6.39 -4.39 -9.86
CA PHE A 62 5.61 -5.58 -10.19
C PHE A 62 4.84 -5.40 -11.50
N PRO A 63 5.20 -6.14 -12.57
CA PRO A 63 6.26 -7.14 -12.63
C PRO A 63 7.67 -6.53 -12.56
N GLY A 64 8.61 -7.19 -11.86
CA GLY A 64 10.00 -6.75 -11.85
C GLY A 64 10.70 -6.88 -13.22
N VAL A 65 11.72 -6.07 -13.49
CA VAL A 65 12.52 -6.11 -14.74
C VAL A 65 12.94 -7.53 -15.12
N ASP A 66 13.48 -8.31 -14.18
CA ASP A 66 13.91 -9.69 -14.43
C ASP A 66 12.76 -10.62 -14.84
N SER A 67 11.56 -10.35 -14.33
CA SER A 67 10.34 -11.05 -14.76
C SER A 67 10.03 -10.68 -16.20
N ILE A 68 10.01 -9.38 -16.54
CA ILE A 68 9.74 -8.92 -17.91
C ILE A 68 10.73 -9.55 -18.88
N GLU A 69 12.04 -9.53 -18.57
CA GLU A 69 13.06 -10.15 -19.42
C GLU A 69 12.85 -11.66 -19.60
N LYS A 70 12.52 -12.38 -18.53
CA LYS A 70 12.26 -13.83 -18.60
C LYS A 70 11.05 -14.18 -19.47
N TYR A 71 9.93 -13.48 -19.24
CA TYR A 71 8.66 -13.79 -19.89
C TYR A 71 8.63 -13.25 -21.32
N MET A 72 9.29 -12.11 -21.60
CA MET A 72 9.32 -11.55 -22.95
C MET A 72 10.43 -12.10 -23.86
N SER A 73 11.26 -13.03 -23.39
CA SER A 73 12.31 -13.63 -24.22
C SER A 73 11.82 -14.86 -24.98
N TRP A 74 12.27 -15.02 -26.23
CA TRP A 74 12.05 -16.20 -27.07
C TRP A 74 12.87 -17.41 -26.66
N THR A 75 13.76 -17.26 -25.69
CA THR A 75 14.59 -18.36 -25.21
C THR A 75 14.30 -18.65 -23.73
N THR A 76 14.16 -19.92 -23.40
CA THR A 76 14.10 -20.38 -22.00
C THR A 76 15.45 -20.17 -21.31
N LYS A 77 15.47 -20.30 -19.97
CA LYS A 77 16.73 -20.27 -19.20
C LYS A 77 17.72 -21.37 -19.60
N ALA A 78 17.24 -22.46 -20.18
CA ALA A 78 18.08 -23.56 -20.65
C ALA A 78 18.67 -23.31 -22.05
N GLY A 79 18.27 -22.22 -22.73
CA GLY A 79 18.71 -21.92 -24.08
C GLY A 79 17.81 -22.50 -25.17
N GLU A 80 16.63 -23.02 -24.81
CA GLU A 80 15.66 -23.60 -25.75
C GLU A 80 14.75 -22.50 -26.32
N GLU A 81 14.45 -22.58 -27.62
CA GLU A 81 13.52 -21.66 -28.28
C GLU A 81 12.09 -22.01 -27.86
N LYS A 82 11.31 -20.99 -27.47
CA LYS A 82 9.90 -21.11 -27.13
C LYS A 82 9.06 -21.13 -28.40
N ASP A 83 7.93 -21.83 -28.35
CA ASP A 83 6.94 -21.74 -29.42
C ASP A 83 6.03 -20.49 -29.28
N ASP A 84 5.23 -20.23 -30.32
CA ASP A 84 4.34 -19.08 -30.38
C ASP A 84 3.29 -19.08 -29.26
N ASP A 85 2.81 -20.26 -28.84
CA ASP A 85 1.78 -20.38 -27.80
C ASP A 85 2.40 -20.06 -26.42
N GLU A 86 3.59 -20.60 -26.13
CA GLU A 86 4.34 -20.28 -24.90
C GLU A 86 4.66 -18.78 -24.80
N ILE A 87 5.03 -18.16 -25.91
CA ILE A 87 5.31 -16.72 -25.95
C ILE A 87 4.05 -15.91 -25.69
N ASN A 88 2.92 -16.27 -26.30
CA ASN A 88 1.67 -15.57 -26.07
C ASN A 88 1.20 -15.67 -24.62
N ASP A 89 1.32 -16.85 -23.99
CA ASP A 89 0.98 -17.06 -22.57
C ASP A 89 1.89 -16.24 -21.63
N ASP A 90 3.20 -16.22 -21.90
CA ASP A 90 4.16 -15.43 -21.13
C ASP A 90 3.88 -13.93 -21.26
N TYR A 91 3.48 -13.49 -22.45
CA TYR A 91 3.15 -12.11 -22.77
C TYR A 91 1.85 -11.69 -22.07
N GLU A 92 0.82 -12.53 -22.12
CA GLU A 92 -0.43 -12.31 -21.38
C GLU A 92 -0.16 -12.22 -19.87
N THR A 93 0.79 -13.01 -19.36
CA THR A 93 1.21 -12.95 -17.94
C THR A 93 1.78 -11.57 -17.56
N ILE A 94 2.58 -10.96 -18.41
CA ILE A 94 3.12 -9.61 -18.15
C ILE A 94 2.01 -8.55 -18.16
N ILE A 95 1.08 -8.64 -19.11
CA ILE A 95 -0.08 -7.74 -19.18
C ILE A 95 -0.93 -7.88 -17.92
N LYS A 96 -1.27 -9.12 -17.52
CA LYS A 96 -2.07 -9.41 -16.32
C LYS A 96 -1.42 -8.85 -15.06
N ARG A 97 -0.11 -9.03 -14.88
CA ARG A 97 0.61 -8.52 -13.71
C ARG A 97 0.66 -6.99 -13.65
N THR A 98 0.89 -6.36 -14.79
CA THR A 98 0.92 -4.89 -14.88
C THR A 98 -0.47 -4.32 -14.58
N HIS A 99 -1.52 -4.91 -15.17
CA HIS A 99 -2.91 -4.58 -14.82
C HIS A 99 -3.22 -4.82 -13.33
N ALA A 100 -2.75 -5.92 -12.75
CA ALA A 100 -2.96 -6.20 -11.33
C ALA A 100 -2.33 -5.13 -10.43
N ALA A 101 -1.18 -4.55 -10.83
CA ALA A 101 -0.56 -3.43 -10.12
C ALA A 101 -1.45 -2.17 -10.17
N PHE A 102 -2.00 -1.80 -11.32
CA PHE A 102 -3.00 -0.74 -11.42
C PHE A 102 -4.24 -1.01 -10.57
N ARG A 103 -4.78 -2.23 -10.65
CA ARG A 103 -5.95 -2.66 -9.87
C ARG A 103 -5.72 -2.57 -8.36
N SER A 104 -4.48 -2.74 -7.90
CA SER A 104 -4.16 -2.60 -6.47
C SER A 104 -4.36 -1.17 -5.96
N ILE A 105 -4.05 -0.16 -6.77
CA ILE A 105 -4.29 1.25 -6.43
C ILE A 105 -5.79 1.56 -6.51
N GLU A 106 -6.45 1.14 -7.59
CA GLU A 106 -7.90 1.34 -7.75
C GLU A 106 -8.71 0.71 -6.62
N TYR A 107 -8.32 -0.49 -6.19
CA TYR A 107 -8.93 -1.17 -5.05
C TYR A 107 -8.82 -0.35 -3.77
N MET A 108 -7.66 0.29 -3.53
CA MET A 108 -7.45 1.12 -2.35
C MET A 108 -8.25 2.42 -2.38
N ASN A 109 -8.69 2.85 -3.57
CA ASN A 109 -9.60 3.99 -3.76
C ASN A 109 -11.09 3.61 -3.71
N LEU A 110 -11.44 2.35 -3.42
CA LEU A 110 -12.83 2.00 -3.11
C LEU A 110 -13.25 2.66 -1.79
N GLU A 111 -14.48 3.15 -1.74
CA GLU A 111 -15.03 3.86 -0.57
C GLU A 111 -14.88 3.05 0.73
N GLU A 112 -15.12 1.74 0.68
CA GLU A 112 -14.93 0.84 1.83
C GLU A 112 -13.47 0.80 2.30
N CYS A 113 -12.53 0.78 1.36
CA CYS A 113 -11.10 0.75 1.67
C CYS A 113 -10.61 2.08 2.24
N ILE A 114 -11.06 3.20 1.66
CA ILE A 114 -10.79 4.55 2.17
C ILE A 114 -11.33 4.68 3.60
N THR A 115 -12.59 4.31 3.82
CA THR A 115 -13.23 4.35 5.14
C THR A 115 -12.47 3.51 6.16
N ARG A 116 -12.09 2.27 5.79
CA ARG A 116 -11.31 1.39 6.66
C ARG A 116 -9.93 1.95 6.97
N LEU A 117 -9.24 2.50 5.96
CA LEU A 117 -7.92 3.10 6.13
C LEU A 117 -8.00 4.32 7.05
N ASN A 118 -8.95 5.22 6.84
CA ASN A 118 -9.18 6.37 7.70
C ASN A 118 -9.41 5.95 9.15
N LYS A 119 -10.22 4.90 9.39
CA LYS A 119 -10.44 4.35 10.73
C LYS A 119 -9.13 3.82 11.34
N ILE A 120 -8.37 3.00 10.62
CA ILE A 120 -7.08 2.47 11.10
C ILE A 120 -6.15 3.62 11.48
N VAL A 121 -6.08 4.64 10.62
CA VAL A 121 -5.18 5.77 10.83
C VAL A 121 -5.59 6.58 12.07
N LYS A 122 -6.89 6.85 12.20
CA LYS A 122 -7.46 7.51 13.38
C LYS A 122 -7.18 6.71 14.66
N ASP A 123 -7.39 5.40 14.63
CA ASP A 123 -7.20 4.54 15.81
C ASP A 123 -5.71 4.53 16.24
N ILE A 124 -4.76 4.43 15.31
CA ILE A 124 -3.32 4.50 15.64
C ILE A 124 -2.95 5.88 16.18
N TYR A 125 -3.42 6.95 15.54
CA TYR A 125 -3.18 8.31 15.98
C TYR A 125 -3.65 8.53 17.42
N ILE A 126 -4.86 8.07 17.77
CA ILE A 126 -5.42 8.15 19.14
C ILE A 126 -4.50 7.42 20.14
N GLN A 127 -4.04 6.21 19.82
CA GLN A 127 -3.14 5.44 20.67
C GLN A 127 -1.80 6.16 20.90
N PHE A 128 -1.24 6.74 19.84
CA PHE A 128 0.00 7.52 19.95
C PHE A 128 -0.20 8.81 20.72
N LYS A 129 -1.34 9.49 20.56
CA LYS A 129 -1.62 10.71 21.30
C LYS A 129 -1.82 10.44 22.79
N PHE A 130 -2.43 9.29 23.14
CA PHE A 130 -2.50 8.85 24.53
C PHE A 130 -1.11 8.60 25.11
N ALA A 131 -0.28 7.81 24.41
CA ALA A 131 1.08 7.51 24.86
C ALA A 131 1.96 8.77 24.98
N GLU A 132 1.83 9.69 24.03
CA GLU A 132 2.46 11.00 24.05
C GLU A 132 2.07 11.81 25.30
N ASN A 133 0.78 11.91 25.61
CA ASN A 133 0.28 12.62 26.79
C ASN A 133 0.83 12.01 28.08
N VAL A 134 0.75 10.69 28.23
CA VAL A 134 1.30 9.98 29.41
C VAL A 134 2.80 10.26 29.57
N TYR A 135 3.56 10.24 28.48
CA TYR A 135 5.00 10.52 28.53
C TYR A 135 5.29 11.97 28.90
N ASN A 136 4.63 12.92 28.25
CA ASN A 136 4.85 14.35 28.46
C ASN A 136 4.36 14.81 29.85
N ASP A 137 3.34 14.17 30.42
CA ASP A 137 2.89 14.43 31.79
C ASP A 137 3.91 13.93 32.83
N ALA A 138 4.52 12.77 32.57
CA ALA A 138 5.58 12.21 33.41
C ALA A 138 6.94 12.92 33.23
N ASN A 139 7.17 13.52 32.06
CA ASN A 139 8.41 14.21 31.69
C ASN A 139 8.08 15.59 31.08
N PRO A 140 7.60 16.54 31.91
CA PRO A 140 7.19 17.85 31.42
C PRO A 140 8.42 18.61 30.88
N PRO A 141 8.40 19.07 29.63
CA PRO A 141 9.53 19.81 29.07
C PRO A 141 9.54 21.25 29.60
N ASP A 142 10.74 21.85 29.63
CA ASP A 142 10.94 23.25 30.00
C ASP A 142 10.31 24.22 28.97
N ASP A 143 10.34 23.83 27.68
CA ASP A 143 9.65 24.52 26.58
C ASP A 143 8.50 23.63 26.05
N PRO A 144 7.25 24.13 25.95
CA PRO A 144 6.15 23.40 25.31
C PRO A 144 6.45 22.91 23.89
N ALA A 145 7.37 23.55 23.15
CA ALA A 145 7.81 23.10 21.83
C ALA A 145 8.59 21.78 21.87
N ASP A 146 9.21 21.44 23.01
CA ASP A 146 10.02 20.23 23.20
C ASP A 146 9.18 19.01 23.64
N LYS A 147 7.85 19.15 23.69
CA LYS A 147 6.96 18.01 23.93
C LYS A 147 7.19 16.95 22.85
N VAL A 148 7.19 15.68 23.27
CA VAL A 148 7.13 14.57 22.31
C VAL A 148 5.84 14.73 21.50
N GLN A 149 5.91 14.53 20.18
CA GLN A 149 4.78 14.63 19.24
C GLN A 149 4.69 13.38 18.36
N LEU A 150 4.61 12.20 18.99
CA LEU A 150 4.63 10.92 18.29
C LEU A 150 3.43 10.77 17.34
N ALA A 151 2.25 11.24 17.74
CA ALA A 151 1.04 11.13 16.94
C ALA A 151 1.14 11.95 15.65
N ASN A 152 1.59 13.21 15.77
CA ASN A 152 1.78 14.11 14.63
C ASN A 152 2.88 13.61 13.70
N TYR A 153 4.02 13.14 14.25
CA TYR A 153 5.09 12.55 13.45
C TYR A 153 4.61 11.35 12.65
N TRP A 154 3.85 10.44 13.26
CA TRP A 154 3.33 9.27 12.56
C TRP A 154 2.31 9.64 11.47
N LEU A 155 1.43 10.62 11.74
CA LEU A 155 0.46 11.12 10.78
C LEU A 155 1.12 11.76 9.55
N GLU A 156 2.16 12.56 9.76
CA GLU A 156 2.99 13.11 8.68
C GLU A 156 3.64 11.96 7.90
N TRP A 157 4.29 11.04 8.60
CA TRP A 157 4.99 9.91 7.99
C TRP A 157 4.07 9.02 7.14
N ILE A 158 2.86 8.69 7.61
CA ILE A 158 1.94 7.81 6.86
C ILE A 158 1.34 8.53 5.64
N THR A 159 1.10 9.84 5.73
CA THR A 159 0.66 10.66 4.59
C THR A 159 1.75 10.69 3.51
N ASP A 160 2.99 11.01 3.91
CA ASP A 160 4.14 11.02 3.02
C ASP A 160 4.43 9.64 2.41
N TYR A 161 4.23 8.58 3.20
CA TYR A 161 4.38 7.21 2.73
C TYR A 161 3.45 6.90 1.56
N TYR A 162 2.17 7.25 1.64
CA TYR A 162 1.23 6.99 0.55
C TYR A 162 1.51 7.84 -0.70
N ALA A 163 1.92 9.09 -0.54
CA ALA A 163 2.41 9.91 -1.63
C ALA A 163 3.66 9.28 -2.29
N HIS A 164 4.54 8.70 -1.48
CA HIS A 164 5.73 8.00 -1.95
C HIS A 164 5.40 6.69 -2.68
N VAL A 165 4.39 5.94 -2.23
CA VAL A 165 3.86 4.76 -2.92
C VAL A 165 3.41 5.12 -4.34
N ILE A 166 2.59 6.17 -4.51
CA ILE A 166 2.13 6.61 -5.84
C ILE A 166 3.28 7.07 -6.72
N THR A 167 4.19 7.88 -6.18
CA THR A 167 5.36 8.36 -6.92
C THR A 167 6.24 7.19 -7.41
N THR A 168 6.46 6.22 -6.54
CA THR A 168 7.25 5.01 -6.85
C THR A 168 6.53 4.11 -7.84
N PHE A 169 5.22 3.92 -7.68
CA PHE A 169 4.39 3.18 -8.62
C PHE A 169 4.49 3.76 -10.03
N LYS A 170 4.33 5.07 -10.20
CA LYS A 170 4.45 5.72 -11.52
C LYS A 170 5.83 5.52 -12.14
N LYS A 171 6.89 5.65 -11.33
CA LYS A 171 8.26 5.35 -11.76
C LYS A 171 8.42 3.89 -12.19
N ASN A 172 7.84 2.95 -11.44
CA ASN A 172 7.90 1.53 -11.73
C ASN A 172 7.22 1.20 -13.06
N ILE A 173 6.01 1.72 -13.33
CA ILE A 173 5.34 1.55 -14.63
C ILE A 173 6.22 2.06 -15.78
N LYS A 174 6.93 3.19 -15.61
CA LYS A 174 7.87 3.67 -16.63
C LYS A 174 9.02 2.70 -16.87
N LEU A 175 9.61 2.16 -15.81
CA LEU A 175 10.69 1.17 -15.92
C LEU A 175 10.20 -0.13 -16.56
N GLU A 176 8.97 -0.56 -16.25
CA GLU A 176 8.34 -1.76 -16.82
C GLU A 176 8.14 -1.57 -18.32
N THR A 177 7.47 -0.49 -18.73
CA THR A 177 7.22 -0.16 -20.14
C THR A 177 8.49 0.06 -20.96
N ASP A 178 9.53 0.66 -20.36
CA ASP A 178 10.85 0.78 -21.00
C ASP A 178 11.48 -0.59 -21.25
N LYS A 179 11.41 -1.50 -20.28
CA LYS A 179 11.94 -2.86 -20.45
C LYS A 179 11.12 -3.65 -21.46
N MET A 180 9.80 -3.53 -21.48
CA MET A 180 8.96 -4.16 -22.50
C MET A 180 9.36 -3.67 -23.90
N THR A 181 9.54 -2.37 -24.07
CA THR A 181 9.99 -1.76 -25.34
C THR A 181 11.39 -2.26 -25.76
N GLU A 182 12.31 -2.40 -24.80
CA GLU A 182 13.63 -2.97 -25.04
C GLU A 182 13.52 -4.43 -25.54
N MET A 183 12.74 -5.27 -24.86
CA MET A 183 12.56 -6.67 -25.23
C MET A 183 11.93 -6.82 -26.61
N LEU A 184 10.94 -5.99 -26.96
CA LEU A 184 10.31 -6.01 -28.28
C LEU A 184 11.30 -5.73 -29.42
N LYS A 185 12.31 -4.87 -29.17
CA LYS A 185 13.36 -4.52 -30.13
C LYS A 185 14.49 -5.54 -30.18
N LYS A 186 14.75 -6.22 -29.06
CA LYS A 186 15.84 -7.17 -28.90
C LYS A 186 15.53 -8.50 -29.57
N GLU A 187 14.29 -8.96 -29.45
CA GLU A 187 13.82 -10.23 -29.98
C GLU A 187 13.28 -10.05 -31.41
N ASP A 188 13.33 -11.09 -32.25
CA ASP A 188 12.85 -11.05 -33.65
C ASP A 188 11.32 -11.19 -33.73
N ASN A 189 10.61 -10.30 -33.03
CA ASN A 189 9.16 -10.36 -32.92
C ASN A 189 8.47 -10.04 -34.26
N PRO A 190 7.35 -10.71 -34.58
CA PRO A 190 6.53 -10.37 -35.73
C PRO A 190 6.08 -8.90 -35.69
N PRO A 191 6.09 -8.15 -36.81
CA PRO A 191 5.70 -6.74 -36.82
C PRO A 191 4.31 -6.46 -36.23
N ALA A 192 3.32 -7.33 -36.52
CA ALA A 192 1.97 -7.21 -35.99
C ALA A 192 1.92 -7.35 -34.45
N MET A 193 2.82 -8.15 -33.88
CA MET A 193 2.95 -8.31 -32.43
C MET A 193 3.54 -7.06 -31.79
N VAL A 194 4.58 -6.49 -32.42
CA VAL A 194 5.21 -5.24 -31.96
C VAL A 194 4.18 -4.11 -31.92
N GLU A 195 3.38 -3.94 -32.99
CA GLU A 195 2.33 -2.92 -33.06
C GLU A 195 1.29 -3.08 -31.94
N GLN A 196 0.85 -4.31 -31.65
CA GLN A 196 -0.11 -4.56 -30.55
C GLN A 196 0.47 -4.19 -29.18
N TRP A 197 1.74 -4.51 -28.96
CA TRP A 197 2.41 -4.18 -27.70
C TRP A 197 2.67 -2.70 -27.53
N GLU A 198 3.02 -1.99 -28.59
CA GLU A 198 3.16 -0.53 -28.55
C GLU A 198 1.85 0.13 -28.10
N VAL A 199 0.70 -0.37 -28.56
CA VAL A 199 -0.62 0.08 -28.09
C VAL A 199 -0.82 -0.23 -26.60
N ILE A 200 -0.49 -1.44 -26.14
CA ILE A 200 -0.63 -1.83 -24.73
C ILE A 200 0.26 -0.98 -23.82
N ILE A 201 1.51 -0.76 -24.22
CA ILE A 201 2.47 0.10 -23.52
C ILE A 201 1.92 1.52 -23.41
N ASP A 202 1.37 2.06 -24.51
CA ASP A 202 0.78 3.39 -24.50
C ASP A 202 -0.43 3.47 -23.55
N VAL A 203 -1.28 2.46 -23.52
CA VAL A 203 -2.39 2.36 -22.54
C VAL A 203 -1.86 2.38 -21.10
N PHE A 204 -0.80 1.64 -20.78
CA PHE A 204 -0.20 1.66 -19.44
C PHE A 204 0.36 3.04 -19.08
N LEU A 205 1.01 3.72 -20.03
CA LEU A 205 1.51 5.07 -19.81
C LEU A 205 0.38 6.08 -19.60
N GLN A 206 -0.71 5.97 -20.36
CA GLN A 206 -1.91 6.80 -20.17
C GLN A 206 -2.56 6.54 -18.80
N MET A 207 -2.72 5.28 -18.40
CA MET A 207 -3.27 4.93 -17.09
C MET A 207 -2.40 5.45 -15.94
N ARG A 208 -1.07 5.37 -16.07
CA ARG A 208 -0.11 5.92 -15.10
C ARG A 208 -0.30 7.41 -14.88
N ASP A 209 -0.59 8.14 -15.96
CA ASP A 209 -0.70 9.60 -15.96
C ASP A 209 -2.12 10.10 -15.61
N ASP A 210 -3.08 9.20 -15.40
CA ASP A 210 -4.42 9.54 -14.93
C ASP A 210 -4.43 9.78 -13.41
N ASP A 211 -4.18 11.02 -13.01
CA ASP A 211 -4.15 11.44 -11.60
C ASP A 211 -5.46 11.20 -10.85
N ASN A 212 -6.61 11.11 -11.55
CA ASN A 212 -7.89 10.82 -10.90
C ASN A 212 -8.00 9.35 -10.46
N ARG A 213 -7.24 8.46 -11.09
CA ARG A 213 -7.22 7.03 -10.75
C ARG A 213 -5.97 6.67 -9.95
N MET A 214 -4.84 7.30 -10.25
CA MET A 214 -3.52 6.99 -9.72
C MET A 214 -3.12 7.91 -8.56
N SER A 215 -4.01 7.97 -7.56
CA SER A 215 -3.82 8.65 -6.29
C SER A 215 -4.21 7.70 -5.15
N LEU A 216 -3.90 8.07 -3.91
CA LEU A 216 -4.50 7.46 -2.72
C LEU A 216 -5.12 8.57 -1.89
N ASP A 217 -6.39 8.42 -1.54
CA ASP A 217 -7.11 9.41 -0.77
C ASP A 217 -6.71 9.34 0.72
N THR A 218 -5.98 10.35 1.16
CA THR A 218 -5.59 10.57 2.57
C THR A 218 -6.35 11.74 3.20
N SER A 219 -7.35 12.31 2.52
CA SER A 219 -8.05 13.51 3.00
C SER A 219 -8.88 13.28 4.26
N GLY A 220 -9.26 12.03 4.54
CA GLY A 220 -10.00 11.65 5.74
C GLY A 220 -9.12 11.33 6.95
N PHE A 221 -7.81 11.54 6.85
CA PHE A 221 -6.90 11.34 7.99
C PHE A 221 -7.15 12.39 9.08
N PRO A 222 -6.83 12.09 10.35
CA PRO A 222 -6.98 13.04 11.45
C PRO A 222 -6.26 14.36 11.15
N ALA A 223 -6.82 15.48 11.62
CA ALA A 223 -6.08 16.74 11.61
C ALA A 223 -4.93 16.70 12.64
N PHE A 224 -3.84 17.41 12.33
CA PHE A 224 -2.76 17.68 13.31
C PHE A 224 -3.36 18.28 14.58
N ASP A 225 -2.89 17.80 15.73
CA ASP A 225 -3.38 18.20 17.06
C ASP A 225 -4.89 18.03 17.27
N SER A 226 -5.52 17.11 16.54
CA SER A 226 -6.91 16.73 16.81
C SER A 226 -7.03 16.31 18.28
N ARG A 227 -7.97 16.97 18.98
CA ARG A 227 -8.24 16.69 20.39
C ARG A 227 -8.86 15.31 20.53
N PHE A 228 -8.49 14.63 21.61
CA PHE A 228 -9.25 13.49 22.12
C PHE A 228 -10.70 13.95 22.38
N ASN A 229 -11.62 13.57 21.50
CA ASN A 229 -13.03 13.52 21.84
C ASN A 229 -13.38 12.03 21.86
N GLU A 230 -13.61 11.49 23.05
CA GLU A 230 -14.16 10.14 23.22
C GLU A 230 -15.60 10.03 22.67
N ASP A 231 -16.22 11.16 22.31
CA ASP A 231 -17.66 11.27 21.98
C ASP A 231 -17.99 11.18 20.47
N GLU A 232 -17.03 10.89 19.58
CA GLU A 232 -17.34 10.70 18.14
C GLU A 232 -17.80 9.30 17.78
N ASP A 233 -17.78 8.35 18.72
CA ASP A 233 -18.59 7.14 18.66
C ASP A 233 -19.92 7.46 19.37
N GLY A 234 -20.73 8.29 18.73
CA GLY A 234 -22.11 8.51 19.15
C GLY A 234 -22.85 7.19 19.11
N ASP A 235 -22.95 6.52 20.25
CA ASP A 235 -24.01 5.58 20.55
C ASP A 235 -25.32 6.23 20.06
N GLU A 236 -25.93 5.66 19.02
CA GLU A 236 -27.35 5.82 18.81
C GLU A 236 -28.01 5.29 20.09
N GLU A 237 -28.35 6.21 20.99
CA GLU A 237 -29.34 5.99 22.03
C GLU A 237 -30.60 5.47 21.33
N MET A 238 -30.75 4.15 21.31
CA MET A 238 -32.04 3.50 21.16
C MET A 238 -32.84 3.79 22.44
N GLY A 239 -33.34 5.03 22.50
CA GLY A 239 -34.27 5.49 23.51
C GLY A 239 -35.54 4.66 23.43
N GLY A 240 -35.77 3.87 24.47
CA GLY A 240 -37.06 3.25 24.72
C GLY A 240 -38.09 4.27 25.18
N THR A 241 -39.28 4.19 24.60
CA THR A 241 -40.57 4.11 25.30
C THR A 241 -41.51 3.23 24.51
#